data_AF-A0A0L6V9Q2-F1
#
_entry.id   AF-A0A0L6V9Q2-F1
#
_cell.length_a   1.000
_cell.length_b   1.000
_cell.length_c   1.000
_cell.angle_alpha   90.00
_cell.angle_beta   90.00
_cell.angle_gamma   90.00
#
_symmetry.space_group_name_H-M   'P 1'
#
loop_
_entity.id
_entity.type
_entity.pdbx_description
1 polymer ?
#
loop_
_entity_poly.entity_id
_entity_poly.type
_entity_poly.pdbx_seq_one_letter_code
_entity_poly.pdbx_strand_id
1 'polypeptide(L)'
;MAASEVPRKYREAMLSSNSSHDIQHFKTLISTKFRMEDLGKAQHISGIKLTRQGDGEILLNQETYTRSILETYGLQDSKTHSTPMKPNTRLINSSKTFLRMCKRNGISML
;
A
#
# COMPACT_ATOMS: atom_id res chain seq x y z
N MET A 1 -11.98 16.14 -35.42
CA MET A 1 -11.63 16.49 -34.03
C MET A 1 -11.69 15.22 -33.22
N ALA A 2 -10.55 14.55 -33.00
CA ALA A 2 -10.50 13.36 -32.17
C ALA A 2 -10.68 13.78 -30.71
N ALA A 3 -11.70 13.25 -30.05
CA ALA A 3 -11.80 13.33 -28.60
C ALA A 3 -10.52 12.72 -28.03
N SER A 4 -9.71 13.53 -27.35
CA SER A 4 -8.56 13.04 -26.60
C SER A 4 -9.08 12.03 -25.57
N GLU A 5 -8.84 10.74 -25.80
CA GLU A 5 -9.15 9.71 -24.82
C GLU A 5 -8.48 10.08 -23.50
N VAL A 6 -9.30 10.29 -22.46
CA VAL A 6 -8.80 10.43 -21.09
C VAL A 6 -8.00 9.15 -20.78
N PRO A 7 -6.72 9.23 -20.39
CA PRO A 7 -5.91 8.05 -20.15
C PRO A 7 -6.63 7.14 -19.15
N ARG A 8 -6.91 5.89 -19.53
CA ARG A 8 -7.50 4.91 -18.60
C ARG A 8 -6.59 4.86 -17.38
N LYS A 9 -7.11 5.21 -16.19
CA LYS A 9 -6.37 5.12 -14.93
C LYS A 9 -5.92 3.66 -14.75
N TYR A 10 -4.65 3.39 -14.98
CA TYR A 10 -4.05 2.10 -14.65
C TYR A 10 -4.15 1.90 -13.14
N ARG A 11 -4.63 0.72 -12.73
CA ARG A 11 -4.63 0.33 -11.32
C ARG A 11 -3.40 -0.50 -11.04
N GLU A 12 -2.61 -0.06 -10.07
CA GLU A 12 -1.50 -0.81 -9.50
C GLU A 12 -2.00 -1.98 -8.64
N ALA A 13 -1.24 -3.08 -8.64
CA ALA A 13 -1.50 -4.25 -7.82
C ALA A 13 -0.17 -4.77 -7.25
N MET A 14 -0.17 -5.18 -5.98
CA MET A 14 1.00 -5.77 -5.35
C MET A 14 0.88 -7.30 -5.35
N LEU A 15 1.97 -7.97 -5.76
CA LEU A 15 2.12 -9.42 -5.69
C LEU A 15 3.24 -9.78 -4.71
N SER A 16 2.98 -10.76 -3.85
CA SER A 16 3.95 -11.27 -2.88
C SER A 16 3.90 -12.79 -2.82
N SER A 17 5.06 -13.44 -2.80
CA SER A 17 5.20 -14.88 -2.61
C SER A 17 6.56 -15.17 -1.97
N ASN A 18 6.69 -16.34 -1.36
CA ASN A 18 7.97 -16.90 -0.92
C ASN A 18 8.73 -17.62 -2.06
N SER A 19 8.08 -17.80 -3.22
CA SER A 19 8.64 -18.47 -4.39
C SER A 19 8.73 -17.49 -5.57
N SER A 20 9.95 -17.28 -6.07
CA SER A 20 10.19 -16.46 -7.26
C SER A 20 9.57 -17.09 -8.52
N HIS A 21 9.55 -18.42 -8.59
CA HIS A 21 8.90 -19.16 -9.67
C HIS A 21 7.40 -18.85 -9.74
N ASP A 22 6.71 -18.85 -8.60
CA ASP A 22 5.26 -18.63 -8.56
C ASP A 22 4.91 -17.19 -8.95
N ILE A 23 5.75 -16.22 -8.57
CA ILE A 23 5.63 -14.82 -9.02
C ILE A 23 5.72 -14.75 -10.54
N GLN A 24 6.71 -15.39 -11.16
CA GLN A 24 6.91 -15.34 -12.61
C GLN A 24 5.80 -16.06 -13.37
N HIS A 25 5.39 -17.23 -12.87
CA HIS A 25 4.27 -17.98 -13.44
C HIS A 25 2.98 -17.14 -13.40
N PHE A 26 2.65 -16.53 -12.26
CA PHE A 26 1.46 -15.70 -12.13
C PHE A 26 1.53 -14.45 -13.02
N LYS A 27 2.68 -13.77 -13.08
CA LYS A 27 2.90 -12.62 -13.98
C LYS A 27 2.62 -12.99 -15.44
N THR A 28 3.15 -14.13 -15.88
CA THR A 28 2.94 -14.63 -17.24
C THR A 28 1.45 -14.91 -17.48
N LEU A 29 0.82 -15.64 -16.57
CA LEU A 29 -0.58 -16.02 -16.68
C LEU A 29 -1.49 -14.80 -16.78
N ILE A 30 -1.33 -13.81 -15.90
CA ILE A 30 -2.23 -12.66 -15.85
C ILE A 30 -1.97 -11.65 -16.99
N SER A 31 -0.74 -11.59 -17.50
CA SER A 31 -0.40 -10.84 -18.72
C SER A 31 -1.13 -11.36 -19.97
N THR A 32 -1.57 -12.62 -19.98
CA THR A 32 -2.36 -13.17 -21.11
C THR A 32 -3.79 -12.60 -21.17
N LYS A 33 -4.30 -12.09 -20.04
CA LYS A 33 -5.69 -11.61 -19.90
C LYS A 33 -5.78 -10.09 -19.78
N PHE A 34 -4.76 -9.46 -19.22
CA PHE A 34 -4.76 -8.03 -18.95
C PHE A 34 -3.48 -7.38 -19.48
N ARG A 35 -3.63 -6.20 -20.10
CA ARG A 35 -2.48 -5.35 -20.43
C ARG A 35 -1.90 -4.82 -19.12
N MET A 36 -0.77 -5.36 -18.72
CA MET A 36 -0.06 -5.00 -17.49
C MET A 36 1.40 -4.70 -17.78
N GLU A 37 1.99 -3.90 -16.90
CA GLU A 37 3.42 -3.58 -16.91
C GLU A 37 3.99 -4.00 -15.56
N ASP A 38 5.14 -4.69 -15.59
CA ASP A 38 5.86 -5.04 -14.37
C ASP A 38 6.70 -3.86 -13.91
N LEU A 39 6.24 -3.20 -12.86
CA LEU A 39 6.94 -2.07 -12.23
C LEU A 39 8.13 -2.51 -11.36
N GLY A 40 8.39 -3.81 -11.26
CA GLY A 40 9.49 -4.37 -10.48
C GLY A 40 9.19 -4.42 -8.98
N LYS A 41 10.20 -4.13 -8.16
CA LYS A 41 10.05 -4.13 -6.69
C LYS A 41 9.09 -3.02 -6.28
N ALA A 42 8.08 -3.35 -5.48
CA ALA A 42 7.05 -2.39 -5.04
C ALA A 42 7.68 -1.17 -4.36
N GLN A 43 7.59 0.00 -4.99
CA GLN A 43 8.03 1.29 -4.45
C GLN A 43 6.85 2.11 -3.91
N HIS A 44 5.64 1.86 -4.41
CA HIS A 44 4.43 2.56 -4.04
C HIS A 44 3.27 1.56 -3.92
N ILE A 45 2.40 1.75 -2.92
CA ILE A 45 1.15 1.00 -2.76
C ILE A 45 0.09 1.99 -2.28
N SER A 46 -0.91 2.32 -3.12
CA SER A 46 -2.09 3.11 -2.71
C SER A 46 -1.73 4.40 -1.95
N GLY A 47 -0.74 5.14 -2.47
CA GLY A 47 -0.26 6.39 -1.86
C GLY A 47 0.76 6.24 -0.72
N ILE A 48 1.14 5.01 -0.37
CA ILE A 48 2.26 4.71 0.53
C ILE A 48 3.53 4.54 -0.29
N LYS A 49 4.54 5.37 -0.04
CA LYS A 49 5.90 5.20 -0.55
C LYS A 49 6.66 4.21 0.33
N LEU A 50 7.28 3.21 -0.29
CA LEU A 50 8.13 2.21 0.33
C LEU A 50 9.59 2.51 0.02
N THR A 51 10.38 2.78 1.05
CA THR A 51 11.82 2.97 0.94
C THR A 51 12.52 1.81 1.62
N ARG A 52 13.28 1.01 0.87
CA ARG A 52 14.09 -0.09 1.43
C ARG A 52 15.44 0.48 1.86
N GLN A 53 15.81 0.28 3.11
CA GLN A 53 17.15 0.59 3.63
C GLN A 53 18.01 -0.68 3.65
N GLY A 54 19.25 -0.55 4.15
CA GLY A 54 20.10 -1.70 4.43
C GLY A 54 19.45 -2.66 5.42
N ASP A 55 19.98 -3.88 5.52
CA ASP A 55 19.60 -4.88 6.52
C ASP A 55 18.12 -5.32 6.55
N GLY A 56 17.42 -5.17 5.43
CA GLY A 56 16.03 -5.64 5.27
C GLY A 56 14.98 -4.70 5.86
N GLU A 57 15.36 -3.50 6.27
CA GLU A 57 14.45 -2.49 6.77
C GLU A 57 13.62 -1.85 5.65
N ILE A 58 12.35 -1.58 5.94
CA ILE A 58 11.42 -0.91 5.02
C ILE A 58 10.77 0.26 5.76
N LEU A 59 10.95 1.47 5.24
CA LEU A 59 10.21 2.65 5.68
C LEU A 59 9.00 2.89 4.80
N LEU A 60 7.91 3.26 5.46
CA LEU A 60 6.64 3.61 4.84
C LEU A 60 6.40 5.11 5.05
N ASN A 61 6.09 5.83 3.98
CA ASN A 61 5.75 7.26 4.03
C ASN A 61 4.47 7.51 3.23
N GLN A 62 3.52 8.26 3.78
CA GLN A 62 2.25 8.65 3.13
C GLN A 62 2.12 10.15 2.89
N GLU A 63 3.18 10.94 3.05
CA GLU A 63 3.15 12.41 2.96
C GLU A 63 2.41 12.90 1.71
N THR A 64 2.72 12.34 0.53
CA THR A 64 2.06 12.71 -0.73
C THR A 64 0.57 12.42 -0.71
N TYR A 65 0.17 11.28 -0.16
CA TYR A 65 -1.24 10.91 -0.05
C TYR A 65 -1.98 11.82 0.93
N THR A 66 -1.41 12.06 2.12
CA THR A 66 -1.95 13.01 3.08
C THR A 66 -2.13 14.40 2.47
N ARG A 67 -1.11 14.90 1.76
CA ARG A 67 -1.20 16.18 1.05
C ARG A 67 -2.33 16.18 0.03
N SER A 68 -2.46 15.13 -0.78
CA SER A 68 -3.54 15.03 -1.78
C SER A 68 -4.94 15.05 -1.18
N ILE A 69 -5.14 14.43 -0.01
CA ILE A 69 -6.40 14.50 0.73
C ILE A 69 -6.66 15.92 1.17
N LEU A 70 -5.67 16.56 1.80
CA LEU A 70 -5.81 17.96 2.23
C LEU A 70 -6.12 18.88 1.05
N GLU A 71 -5.59 18.62 -0.16
CA GLU A 71 -5.81 19.45 -1.36
C GLU A 71 -7.25 19.29 -1.83
N THR A 72 -7.70 18.03 -1.87
CA THR A 72 -9.06 17.66 -2.32
C THR A 72 -10.14 18.33 -1.47
N TYR A 73 -9.90 18.54 -0.18
CA TYR A 73 -10.86 19.16 0.74
C TYR A 73 -10.56 20.63 1.07
N GLY A 74 -9.55 21.25 0.44
CA GLY A 74 -9.18 22.64 0.70
C GLY A 74 -8.63 22.88 2.12
N LEU A 75 -7.99 21.88 2.71
CA LEU A 75 -7.50 21.87 4.10
C LEU A 75 -5.97 22.07 4.22
N GLN A 76 -5.29 22.56 3.18
CA GLN A 76 -3.82 22.76 3.17
C GLN A 76 -3.32 23.59 4.36
N ASP A 77 -4.05 24.65 4.71
CA ASP A 77 -3.68 25.59 5.76
C ASP A 77 -4.35 25.27 7.11
N SER A 78 -4.92 24.07 7.25
CA SER A 78 -5.54 23.64 8.50
C SER A 78 -4.51 23.48 9.60
N LYS A 79 -4.87 23.87 10.83
CA LYS A 79 -4.03 23.66 12.00
C LYS A 79 -3.72 22.17 12.17
N THR A 80 -2.46 21.85 12.44
CA THR A 80 -2.05 20.48 12.73
C THR A 80 -2.76 20.01 14.01
N HIS A 81 -3.54 18.95 13.90
CA HIS A 81 -4.09 18.25 15.04
C HIS A 81 -3.40 16.90 15.18
N SER A 82 -3.24 16.44 16.42
CA SER A 82 -2.67 15.12 16.70
C SER A 82 -3.59 14.05 16.11
N THR A 83 -3.25 13.55 14.93
CA THR A 83 -3.81 12.31 14.39
C THR A 83 -3.09 11.15 15.09
N PRO A 84 -3.76 10.36 15.94
CA PRO A 84 -3.08 9.36 16.75
C PRO A 84 -2.63 8.19 15.87
N MET A 85 -1.40 8.26 15.37
CA MET A 85 -0.62 7.08 14.99
C MET A 85 0.28 6.76 16.17
N LYS A 86 0.07 5.63 16.85
CA LYS A 86 0.90 5.26 18.02
C LYS A 86 2.33 4.92 17.53
N PRO A 87 3.32 5.79 17.78
CA PRO A 87 4.69 5.52 17.35
C PRO A 87 5.22 4.29 18.10
N ASN A 88 6.16 3.57 17.49
CA ASN A 88 6.78 2.36 18.06
C ASN A 88 5.79 1.21 18.32
N THR A 89 4.64 1.18 17.65
CA THR A 89 3.76 0.01 17.65
C THR A 89 4.51 -1.16 17.02
N ARG A 90 4.92 -2.15 17.84
CA ARG A 90 5.53 -3.36 17.31
C ARG A 90 4.48 -4.22 16.65
N LEU A 91 4.65 -4.45 15.36
CA LEU A 91 3.88 -5.45 14.64
C LEU A 91 4.34 -6.82 15.14
N ILE A 92 3.42 -7.56 15.74
CA ILE A 92 3.63 -8.96 16.08
C ILE A 92 2.97 -9.82 15.02
N ASN A 93 3.61 -10.94 14.68
CA ASN A 93 3.02 -11.90 13.77
C ASN A 93 1.64 -12.29 14.30
N SER A 94 0.63 -12.18 13.43
CA SER A 94 -0.73 -12.59 13.71
C SER A 94 -0.81 -14.11 13.82
N SER A 95 -0.33 -14.63 14.94
CA SER A 95 -0.63 -16.01 15.35
C SER A 95 -2.14 -16.16 15.52
N LYS A 96 -2.68 -17.33 15.19
CA LYS A 96 -4.10 -17.66 15.41
C LYS A 96 -4.56 -17.34 16.84
N THR A 97 -3.64 -17.39 17.79
CA THR A 97 -3.85 -17.05 19.21
C THR A 97 -4.02 -15.54 19.43
N PHE A 98 -3.26 -14.69 18.74
CA PHE A 98 -3.36 -13.23 18.86
C PHE A 98 -4.67 -12.70 18.28
N LEU A 99 -5.11 -13.23 17.13
CA LEU A 99 -6.40 -12.86 16.52
C LEU A 99 -7.59 -13.22 17.42
N ARG A 100 -7.55 -14.36 18.14
CA ARG A 100 -8.56 -14.70 19.16
C ARG A 100 -8.53 -13.73 20.34
N MET A 101 -7.34 -13.30 20.76
CA MET A 101 -7.18 -12.37 21.88
C MET A 101 -7.67 -10.96 21.54
N CYS A 102 -7.38 -10.44 20.34
CA CYS A 102 -7.88 -9.13 19.89
C CYS A 102 -9.42 -9.11 19.77
N LYS A 103 -10.02 -10.18 19.20
CA LYS A 103 -11.48 -10.33 19.12
C LYS A 103 -12.15 -10.38 20.50
N ARG A 104 -11.52 -11.02 21.49
CA ARG A 104 -12.06 -11.13 22.86
C ARG A 104 -11.95 -9.83 23.67
N ASN A 105 -11.01 -8.96 23.32
CA ASN A 105 -10.80 -7.66 23.97
C ASN A 105 -11.38 -6.47 23.18
N GLY A 106 -12.24 -6.72 22.19
CA GLY A 106 -12.92 -5.66 21.43
C GLY A 106 -12.00 -4.81 20.54
N ILE A 107 -10.76 -5.23 20.30
CA ILE A 107 -9.84 -4.53 19.41
C ILE A 107 -10.05 -5.09 18.00
N SER A 108 -10.90 -4.42 17.23
CA SER A 108 -11.03 -4.67 15.79
C SER A 108 -9.79 -4.15 15.09
N MET A 109 -9.01 -5.06 14.50
CA MET A 109 -8.02 -4.71 13.50
C MET A 109 -8.80 -4.49 12.19
N LEU A 110 -8.77 -3.26 11.66
CA LEU A 110 -9.34 -2.91 10.35
C LEU A 110 -8.81 -3.83 9.25
#